data_AF-A0A3M7FNN8-F1
#
_entry.id   AF-A0A3M7FNN8-F1
#
_cell.length_a   1.000
_cell.length_b   1.000
_cell.length_c   1.000
_cell.angle_alpha   90.00
_cell.angle_beta   90.00
_cell.angle_gamma   90.00
#
_symmetry.space_group_name_H-M   'P 1'
#
loop_
_entity.id
_entity.type
_entity.pdbx_description
1 polymer ?
#
loop_
_entity_poly.entity_id
_entity_poly.type
_entity_poly.pdbx_seq_one_letter_code
_entity_poly.pdbx_strand_id
1 'polypeptide(L)'
;MASPRLPHANKIPTPTLGKRSIAQPIHVVLDWDGTLTRSDTLSTLARIAETRDKRLGQPHSPAQKWSDFTKAYMDDYQAHKKTHYPSTSSPEDYTRWLASLKDVEYASAQRISDSGYFKGCTAADVDAVARTAIETGEVRLRKGAFGLFGLLVGPEPPAGSKLSILSVNFSETWIRRCLHRVSEKLIDPAALPMFLEALSRVEIQANEIEGLDSPEGSSGKLVGEIRTADEKLRHLPQPRAAGEKVIYVGDSATDYLCLKQGKPGVWIYDCPQNRLMEIAMETFKPLDCEVLPTGQGKEGVVDSFWSPDLEAVSKYVAALL
;
A
#
# COMPACT_ATOMS: atom_id res chain seq x y z
N MET A 1 -1.79 44.20 -9.76
CA MET A 1 -1.67 42.95 -8.98
C MET A 1 -1.94 41.79 -9.92
N ALA A 2 -0.89 41.08 -10.33
CA ALA A 2 -0.99 39.95 -11.25
C ALA A 2 -1.24 38.67 -10.45
N SER A 3 -2.29 37.91 -10.81
CA SER A 3 -2.55 36.58 -10.25
C SER A 3 -1.39 35.62 -10.56
N PRO A 4 -0.94 34.80 -9.60
CA PRO A 4 0.04 33.77 -9.89
C PRO A 4 -0.64 32.66 -10.71
N ARG A 5 -0.12 32.42 -11.92
CA ARG A 5 -0.54 31.31 -12.77
C ARG A 5 -0.21 29.99 -12.07
N LEU A 6 -1.21 29.14 -11.89
CA LEU A 6 -1.06 27.75 -11.45
C LEU A 6 -0.18 26.99 -12.49
N PRO A 7 0.70 26.09 -12.04
CA PRO A 7 1.53 25.28 -12.95
C PRO A 7 0.64 24.38 -13.81
N HIS A 8 1.07 24.19 -15.05
CA HIS A 8 0.39 23.43 -16.10
C HIS A 8 -0.11 22.06 -15.62
N ALA A 9 -1.34 21.72 -16.02
CA ALA A 9 -1.93 20.40 -15.87
C ALA A 9 -0.96 19.33 -16.38
N ASN A 10 -0.59 18.39 -15.51
CA ASN A 10 0.25 17.27 -15.91
C ASN A 10 -0.58 16.35 -16.80
N LYS A 11 -0.27 16.31 -18.10
CA LYS A 11 -0.61 15.15 -18.93
C LYS A 11 -0.02 13.92 -18.25
N ILE A 12 -0.77 12.81 -18.20
CA ILE A 12 -0.24 11.52 -17.74
C ILE A 12 1.04 11.26 -18.55
N PRO A 13 2.23 11.22 -17.93
CA PRO A 13 3.46 10.99 -18.66
C PRO A 13 3.42 9.54 -19.17
N THR A 14 3.34 9.36 -20.48
CA THR A 14 3.48 8.05 -21.12
C THR A 14 4.94 7.94 -21.58
N PRO A 15 5.76 7.04 -21.00
CA PRO A 15 7.10 6.79 -21.50
C PRO A 15 7.06 6.34 -22.96
N THR A 16 7.97 6.83 -23.79
CA THR A 16 8.11 6.38 -25.18
C THR A 16 8.84 5.03 -25.17
N LEU A 17 8.11 3.95 -25.44
CA LEU A 17 8.67 2.60 -25.55
C LEU A 17 9.55 2.52 -26.81
N GLY A 18 10.84 2.25 -26.63
CA GLY A 18 11.78 1.98 -27.72
C GLY A 18 11.52 0.60 -28.33
N LYS A 19 11.69 0.45 -29.65
CA LYS A 19 11.55 -0.86 -30.32
C LYS A 19 12.68 -1.83 -29.91
N ARG A 20 12.42 -2.74 -28.98
CA ARG A 20 13.17 -4.01 -28.79
C ARG A 20 12.22 -5.17 -28.44
N SER A 21 12.69 -6.39 -28.68
CA SER A 21 11.91 -7.61 -28.97
C SER A 21 11.19 -8.26 -27.78
N ILE A 22 9.94 -8.69 -28.05
CA ILE A 22 9.03 -9.55 -27.25
C ILE A 22 8.97 -9.17 -25.76
N ALA A 23 8.27 -8.06 -25.48
CA ALA A 23 7.90 -7.65 -24.14
C ALA A 23 7.19 -8.81 -23.40
N GLN A 24 7.82 -9.29 -22.33
CA GLN A 24 7.19 -10.25 -21.44
C GLN A 24 6.10 -9.52 -20.63
N PRO A 25 4.91 -10.11 -20.42
CA PRO A 25 3.91 -9.53 -19.53
C PRO A 25 4.49 -9.23 -18.15
N ILE A 26 4.19 -8.05 -17.60
CA ILE A 26 4.64 -7.61 -16.28
C ILE A 26 3.44 -7.37 -15.38
N HIS A 27 3.40 -8.05 -14.25
CA HIS A 27 2.49 -7.76 -13.15
C HIS A 27 3.26 -7.06 -12.03
N VAL A 28 3.01 -5.76 -11.86
CA VAL A 28 3.50 -5.01 -10.69
C VAL A 28 2.48 -5.09 -9.57
N VAL A 29 2.90 -5.54 -8.39
CA VAL A 29 2.11 -5.61 -7.17
C VAL A 29 2.71 -4.60 -6.18
N LEU A 30 1.89 -3.66 -5.72
CA LEU A 30 2.31 -2.64 -4.76
C LEU A 30 1.65 -2.88 -3.40
N ASP A 31 2.40 -2.74 -2.31
CA ASP A 31 1.76 -2.37 -1.04
C ASP A 31 1.21 -0.94 -1.11
N TRP A 32 0.30 -0.62 -0.20
CA TRP A 32 -0.32 0.70 -0.07
C TRP A 32 0.46 1.60 0.88
N ASP A 33 0.33 1.36 2.19
CA ASP A 33 0.88 2.19 3.26
C ASP A 33 2.40 2.17 3.23
N GLY A 34 3.05 3.33 3.23
CA GLY A 34 4.52 3.42 3.17
C GLY A 34 5.14 3.08 1.80
N THR A 35 4.40 2.42 0.91
CA THR A 35 4.85 2.04 -0.44
C THR A 35 4.26 2.94 -1.52
N LEU A 36 2.96 2.80 -1.83
CA LEU A 36 2.28 3.65 -2.80
C LEU A 36 1.99 5.03 -2.20
N THR A 37 1.68 5.09 -0.91
CA THR A 37 1.68 6.33 -0.14
C THR A 37 3.07 6.59 0.46
N ARG A 38 3.35 7.84 0.84
CA ARG A 38 4.61 8.19 1.52
C ARG A 38 4.68 7.70 2.97
N SER A 39 3.54 7.41 3.59
CA SER A 39 3.42 7.09 5.01
C SER A 39 2.19 6.23 5.26
N ASP A 40 2.14 5.63 6.44
CA ASP A 40 0.95 4.94 6.96
C ASP A 40 -0.30 5.84 6.93
N THR A 41 -1.45 5.24 6.59
CA THR A 41 -2.74 5.92 6.49
C THR A 41 -3.79 5.44 7.49
N LEU A 42 -3.47 4.50 8.39
CA LEU A 42 -4.43 3.92 9.34
C LEU A 42 -4.96 4.96 10.33
N SER A 43 -4.09 5.86 10.80
CA SER A 43 -4.51 6.98 11.67
C SER A 43 -5.49 7.94 10.99
N THR A 44 -5.32 8.16 9.68
CA THR A 44 -6.25 8.97 8.88
C THR A 44 -7.55 8.22 8.63
N LEU A 45 -7.48 6.93 8.29
CA LEU A 45 -8.64 6.04 8.11
C LEU A 45 -9.51 6.02 9.38
N ALA A 46 -8.92 6.01 10.57
CA ALA A 46 -9.65 6.02 11.84
C ALA A 46 -10.68 7.16 11.95
N ARG A 47 -10.44 8.29 11.28
CA ARG A 47 -11.31 9.48 11.29
C ARG A 47 -12.63 9.29 10.52
N ILE A 48 -12.82 8.15 9.85
CA ILE A 48 -14.12 7.77 9.27
C ILE A 48 -15.20 7.74 10.36
N ALA A 49 -14.86 7.25 11.56
CA ALA A 49 -15.75 7.26 12.72
C ALA A 49 -16.18 8.68 13.12
N GLU A 50 -15.25 9.64 13.14
CA GLU A 50 -15.56 11.04 13.44
C GLU A 50 -16.47 11.68 12.39
N THR A 51 -16.27 11.34 11.12
CA THR A 51 -17.11 11.83 10.02
C THR A 51 -18.54 11.31 10.12
N ARG A 52 -18.70 10.02 10.42
CA ARG A 52 -20.00 9.43 10.77
C ARG A 52 -20.65 10.17 11.94
N ASP A 53 -19.93 10.38 13.03
CA ASP A 53 -20.48 11.01 14.24
C ASP A 53 -21.03 12.41 13.93
N LYS A 54 -20.27 13.21 13.16
CA LYS A 54 -20.73 14.51 12.66
C LYS A 54 -21.98 14.39 11.79
N ARG A 55 -22.01 13.43 10.86
CA ARG A 55 -23.17 13.19 9.98
C ARG A 55 -24.42 12.81 10.78
N LEU A 56 -24.27 12.02 11.84
CA LEU A 56 -25.38 11.57 12.70
C LEU A 56 -25.74 12.56 13.81
N GLY A 57 -25.02 13.69 13.93
CA GLY A 57 -25.20 14.65 15.03
C GLY A 57 -24.89 14.06 16.41
N GLN A 58 -24.10 12.98 16.45
CA GLN A 58 -23.69 12.33 17.70
C GLN A 58 -22.35 12.91 18.16
N PRO A 59 -22.19 13.25 19.45
CA PRO A 59 -20.88 13.63 19.96
C PRO A 59 -19.94 12.43 19.85
N HIS A 60 -18.72 12.66 19.35
CA HIS A 60 -17.70 11.62 19.30
C HIS A 60 -17.52 11.03 20.71
N SER A 61 -17.75 9.71 20.84
CA SER A 61 -17.71 9.07 22.14
C SER A 61 -16.30 9.18 22.74
N PRO A 62 -16.12 9.82 23.91
CA PRO A 62 -14.81 9.90 24.54
C PRO A 62 -14.26 8.54 24.98
N ALA A 63 -15.12 7.51 25.01
CA ALA A 63 -14.83 6.20 25.57
C ALA A 63 -14.00 5.29 24.64
N GLN A 64 -13.82 5.64 23.36
CA GLN A 64 -13.10 4.81 22.39
C GLN A 64 -12.26 5.70 21.48
N LYS A 65 -11.03 6.05 21.91
CA LYS A 65 -10.11 6.81 21.06
C LYS A 65 -9.27 5.85 20.22
N TRP A 66 -8.96 6.24 18.99
CA TRP A 66 -8.05 5.47 18.14
C TRP A 66 -6.71 5.17 18.83
N SER A 67 -6.21 6.14 19.60
CA SER A 67 -4.99 6.02 20.40
C SER A 67 -5.00 4.84 21.36
N ASP A 68 -6.16 4.43 21.87
CA ASP A 68 -6.29 3.33 22.81
C ASP A 68 -6.06 1.99 22.11
N PHE A 69 -6.55 1.83 20.88
CA PHE A 69 -6.25 0.65 20.05
C PHE A 69 -4.79 0.60 19.65
N THR A 70 -4.20 1.74 19.25
CA THR A 70 -2.77 1.82 18.95
C THR A 70 -1.92 1.44 20.16
N LYS A 71 -2.29 1.92 21.35
CA LYS A 71 -1.58 1.58 22.59
C LYS A 71 -1.71 0.08 22.90
N ALA A 72 -2.92 -0.47 22.84
CA ALA A 72 -3.15 -1.89 23.13
C ALA A 72 -2.38 -2.81 22.17
N TYR A 73 -2.36 -2.47 20.88
CA TYR A 73 -1.53 -3.18 19.90
C TYR A 73 -0.03 -3.11 20.25
N MET A 74 0.47 -1.92 20.60
CA MET A 74 1.87 -1.77 20.97
C MET A 74 2.23 -2.54 22.24
N ASP A 75 1.35 -2.55 23.24
CA ASP A 75 1.54 -3.33 24.47
C ASP A 75 1.65 -4.84 24.14
N ASP A 76 0.75 -5.38 23.33
CA ASP A 76 0.79 -6.78 22.89
C ASP A 76 2.06 -7.08 22.07
N TYR A 77 2.39 -6.22 21.12
CA TYR A 77 3.57 -6.38 20.29
C TYR A 77 4.86 -6.40 21.12
N GLN A 78 5.01 -5.49 22.09
CA GLN A 78 6.18 -5.48 22.97
C GLN A 78 6.23 -6.69 23.90
N ALA A 79 5.07 -7.13 24.42
CA ALA A 79 4.98 -8.35 25.23
C ALA A 79 5.41 -9.58 24.42
N HIS A 80 4.90 -9.72 23.20
CA HIS A 80 5.23 -10.81 22.28
C HIS A 80 6.70 -10.78 21.86
N LYS A 81 7.23 -9.58 21.58
CA LYS A 81 8.64 -9.36 21.27
C LYS A 81 9.54 -9.77 22.42
N LYS A 82 9.16 -9.52 23.67
CA LYS A 82 9.98 -9.91 24.83
C LYS A 82 10.21 -11.42 24.91
N THR A 83 9.26 -12.24 24.46
CA THR A 83 9.27 -13.70 24.63
C THR A 83 9.63 -14.48 23.36
N HIS A 84 9.31 -13.95 22.17
CA HIS A 84 9.45 -14.69 20.91
C HIS A 84 10.45 -14.07 19.93
N TYR A 85 11.07 -12.92 20.26
CA TYR A 85 11.99 -12.27 19.35
C TYR A 85 13.22 -13.14 19.06
N PRO A 86 13.64 -13.29 17.78
CA PRO A 86 14.75 -14.15 17.43
C PRO A 86 16.06 -13.73 18.11
N SER A 87 16.83 -14.72 18.56
CA SER A 87 18.20 -14.54 19.05
C SER A 87 19.24 -14.53 17.93
N THR A 88 18.86 -14.91 16.72
CA THR A 88 19.72 -14.95 15.53
C THR A 88 19.20 -14.02 14.45
N SER A 89 20.06 -13.70 13.48
CA SER A 89 19.73 -12.94 12.27
C SER A 89 19.32 -13.82 11.08
N SER A 90 19.04 -15.11 11.30
CA SER A 90 18.70 -16.05 10.22
C SER A 90 17.37 -15.68 9.54
N PRO A 91 17.31 -15.80 8.19
CA PRO A 91 16.07 -15.63 7.42
C PRO A 91 14.92 -16.54 7.88
N GLU A 92 15.25 -17.78 8.27
CA GLU A 92 14.30 -18.78 8.75
C GLU A 92 13.73 -18.38 10.12
N ASP A 93 14.59 -17.92 11.03
CA ASP A 93 14.19 -17.44 12.36
C ASP A 93 13.32 -16.19 12.26
N TYR A 94 13.69 -15.25 11.38
CA TYR A 94 12.87 -14.06 11.13
C TYR A 94 11.51 -14.41 10.52
N THR A 95 11.47 -15.35 9.56
CA THR A 95 10.21 -15.84 8.98
C THR A 95 9.30 -16.46 10.06
N ARG A 96 9.87 -17.28 10.96
CA ARG A 96 9.12 -17.85 12.11
C ARG A 96 8.62 -16.77 13.06
N TRP A 97 9.43 -15.74 13.33
CA TRP A 97 9.00 -14.60 14.14
C TRP A 97 7.84 -13.84 13.49
N LEU A 98 7.92 -13.52 12.20
CA LEU A 98 6.82 -12.85 11.48
C LEU A 98 5.54 -13.69 11.52
N ALA A 99 5.64 -15.02 11.35
CA ALA A 99 4.49 -15.90 11.47
C ALA A 99 3.89 -15.91 12.89
N SER A 100 4.74 -15.80 13.93
CA SER A 100 4.29 -15.77 15.33
C SER A 100 3.50 -14.51 15.69
N LEU A 101 3.61 -13.42 14.92
CA LEU A 101 2.87 -12.18 15.16
C LEU A 101 1.37 -12.29 14.85
N LYS A 102 0.93 -13.38 14.22
CA LYS A 102 -0.47 -13.56 13.81
C LYS A 102 -1.47 -13.28 14.94
N ASP A 103 -1.23 -13.81 16.12
CA ASP A 103 -2.16 -13.63 17.24
C ASP A 103 -2.24 -12.17 17.70
N VAL A 104 -1.12 -11.44 17.63
CA VAL A 104 -1.06 -9.99 17.93
C VAL A 104 -1.88 -9.19 16.92
N GLU A 105 -1.70 -9.47 15.62
CA GLU A 105 -2.41 -8.75 14.55
C GLU A 105 -3.92 -9.00 14.60
N TYR A 106 -4.33 -10.25 14.84
CA TYR A 106 -5.75 -10.60 14.95
C TYR A 106 -6.38 -10.05 16.23
N ALA A 107 -5.67 -10.06 17.37
CA ALA A 107 -6.16 -9.43 18.60
C ALA A 107 -6.40 -7.93 18.41
N SER A 108 -5.52 -7.24 17.66
CA SER A 108 -5.67 -5.83 17.30
C SER A 108 -6.96 -5.57 16.51
N ALA A 109 -7.17 -6.31 15.42
CA ALA A 109 -8.36 -6.17 14.59
C ALA A 109 -9.65 -6.58 15.31
N GLN A 110 -9.59 -7.62 16.16
CA GLN A 110 -10.72 -8.08 16.95
C GLN A 110 -11.18 -7.01 17.95
N ARG A 111 -10.25 -6.35 18.64
CA ARG A 111 -10.60 -5.24 19.55
C ARG A 111 -11.34 -4.10 18.85
N ILE A 112 -10.89 -3.72 17.66
CA ILE A 112 -11.57 -2.69 16.86
C ILE A 112 -12.99 -3.15 16.49
N SER A 113 -13.13 -4.41 16.07
CA SER A 113 -14.42 -4.99 15.69
C SER A 113 -15.39 -5.09 16.88
N ASP A 114 -14.93 -5.61 18.02
CA ASP A 114 -15.73 -5.78 19.24
C ASP A 114 -16.19 -4.44 19.82
N SER A 115 -15.36 -3.41 19.67
CA SER A 115 -15.71 -2.06 20.09
C SER A 115 -16.82 -1.43 19.26
N GLY A 116 -17.04 -1.93 18.03
CA GLY A 116 -17.94 -1.31 17.06
C GLY A 116 -17.44 0.04 16.55
N TYR A 117 -16.13 0.29 16.55
CA TYR A 117 -15.54 1.60 16.26
C TYR A 117 -16.04 2.21 14.94
N PHE A 118 -16.19 1.39 13.91
CA PHE A 118 -16.68 1.81 12.59
C PHE A 118 -18.19 1.58 12.38
N LYS A 119 -18.95 1.18 13.40
CA LYS A 119 -20.38 0.91 13.26
C LYS A 119 -21.12 2.14 12.76
N GLY A 120 -22.00 1.97 11.77
CA GLY A 120 -22.78 3.04 11.12
C GLY A 120 -21.99 3.91 10.14
N CYS A 121 -20.69 3.66 9.94
CA CYS A 121 -19.90 4.33 8.89
C CYS A 121 -20.36 3.88 7.50
N THR A 122 -20.32 4.79 6.54
CA THR A 122 -20.75 4.56 5.16
C THR A 122 -19.62 4.85 4.18
N ALA A 123 -19.73 4.36 2.94
CA ALA A 123 -18.80 4.70 1.87
C ALA A 123 -18.69 6.22 1.63
N ALA A 124 -19.75 6.99 1.92
CA ALA A 124 -19.73 8.45 1.84
C ALA A 124 -18.86 9.08 2.94
N ASP A 125 -18.82 8.50 4.15
CA ASP A 125 -17.90 8.95 5.20
C ASP A 125 -16.45 8.67 4.81
N VAL A 126 -16.19 7.48 4.24
CA VAL A 126 -14.86 7.13 3.70
C VAL A 126 -14.43 8.13 2.64
N ASP A 127 -15.31 8.44 1.70
CA ASP A 127 -15.05 9.39 0.63
C ASP A 127 -14.75 10.80 1.15
N ALA A 128 -15.49 11.27 2.16
CA ALA A 128 -15.27 12.56 2.79
C ALA A 128 -13.90 12.64 3.48
N VAL A 129 -13.51 11.62 4.23
CA VAL A 129 -12.17 11.56 4.85
C VAL A 129 -11.08 11.49 3.78
N ALA A 130 -11.25 10.67 2.73
CA ALA A 130 -10.28 10.54 1.66
C ALA A 130 -10.08 11.88 0.94
N ARG A 131 -11.17 12.59 0.64
CA ARG A 131 -11.13 13.94 0.05
C ARG A 131 -10.31 14.89 0.91
N THR A 132 -10.67 15.03 2.19
CA THR A 132 -9.96 15.93 3.12
C THR A 132 -8.48 15.56 3.22
N ALA A 133 -8.15 14.28 3.36
CA ALA A 133 -6.77 13.82 3.51
C ALA A 133 -5.90 14.12 2.28
N ILE A 134 -6.46 14.01 1.07
CA ILE A 134 -5.76 14.36 -0.18
C ILE A 134 -5.66 15.89 -0.36
N GLU A 135 -6.67 16.64 0.04
CA GLU A 135 -6.68 18.11 -0.02
C GLU A 135 -5.64 18.72 0.92
N THR A 136 -5.59 18.28 2.17
CA THR A 136 -4.60 18.72 3.18
C THR A 136 -3.21 18.14 2.95
N GLY A 137 -3.11 17.10 2.11
CA GLY A 137 -1.86 16.38 1.86
C GLY A 137 -1.41 15.56 3.05
N GLU A 138 -2.32 15.10 3.90
CA GLU A 138 -2.04 14.08 4.93
C GLU A 138 -1.78 12.73 4.27
N VAL A 139 -2.57 12.39 3.23
CA VAL A 139 -2.28 11.27 2.34
C VAL A 139 -1.65 11.81 1.06
N ARG A 140 -0.45 11.32 0.74
CA ARG A 140 0.28 11.67 -0.49
C ARG A 140 0.77 10.41 -1.16
N LEU A 141 0.54 10.30 -2.46
CA LEU A 141 1.20 9.27 -3.26
C LEU A 141 2.71 9.54 -3.32
N ARG A 142 3.48 8.45 -3.33
CA ARG A 142 4.93 8.49 -3.48
C ARG A 142 5.30 9.01 -4.87
N LYS A 143 6.42 9.73 -4.94
CA LYS A 143 6.94 10.29 -6.19
C LYS A 143 7.08 9.18 -7.24
N GLY A 144 6.52 9.41 -8.43
CA GLY A 144 6.50 8.45 -9.54
C GLY A 144 5.25 7.56 -9.65
N ALA A 145 4.30 7.61 -8.71
CA ALA A 145 3.08 6.79 -8.76
C ALA A 145 2.31 6.91 -10.10
N PHE A 146 2.10 8.13 -10.60
CA PHE A 146 1.41 8.35 -11.87
C PHE A 146 2.22 7.89 -13.10
N GLY A 147 3.55 7.77 -12.98
CA GLY A 147 4.38 7.16 -14.02
C GLY A 147 4.07 5.66 -14.16
N LEU A 148 3.96 4.94 -13.04
CA LEU A 148 3.51 3.55 -13.02
C LEU A 148 2.07 3.40 -13.53
N PHE A 149 1.15 4.28 -13.11
CA PHE A 149 -0.22 4.25 -13.62
C PHE A 149 -0.28 4.52 -15.13
N GLY A 150 0.51 5.46 -15.64
CA GLY A 150 0.61 5.72 -17.07
C GLY A 150 1.11 4.50 -17.87
N LEU A 151 2.01 3.70 -17.28
CA LEU A 151 2.53 2.48 -17.90
C LEU A 151 1.55 1.30 -17.86
N LEU A 152 0.85 1.09 -16.74
CA LEU A 152 0.18 -0.19 -16.45
C LEU A 152 -1.33 -0.09 -16.16
N VAL A 153 -1.84 1.13 -16.00
CA VAL A 153 -3.26 1.40 -15.68
C VAL A 153 -3.92 2.23 -16.78
N GLY A 154 -3.19 2.76 -17.76
CA GLY A 154 -3.76 3.53 -18.88
C GLY A 154 -4.84 2.77 -19.68
N PRO A 155 -5.50 3.44 -20.64
CA PRO A 155 -6.54 2.81 -21.46
C PRO A 155 -6.05 1.57 -22.24
N GLU A 156 -4.78 1.59 -22.64
CA GLU A 156 -4.12 0.51 -23.38
C GLU A 156 -2.80 0.14 -22.70
N PRO A 157 -2.83 -0.62 -21.57
CA PRO A 157 -1.60 -1.10 -20.98
C PRO A 157 -0.94 -2.13 -21.92
N PRO A 158 0.39 -2.32 -21.84
CA PRO A 158 1.08 -3.36 -22.61
C PRO A 158 0.40 -4.72 -22.44
N ALA A 159 0.33 -5.50 -23.52
CA ALA A 159 -0.45 -6.74 -23.56
C ALA A 159 -0.04 -7.70 -22.42
N GLY A 160 -1.01 -8.09 -21.61
CA GLY A 160 -0.82 -8.99 -20.46
C GLY A 160 -0.20 -8.32 -19.22
N SER A 161 0.25 -7.08 -19.31
CA SER A 161 0.82 -6.34 -18.18
C SER A 161 -0.27 -5.64 -17.36
N LYS A 162 -0.08 -5.58 -16.04
CA LYS A 162 -1.04 -4.94 -15.13
C LYS A 162 -0.39 -4.47 -13.83
N LEU A 163 -1.13 -3.65 -13.11
CA LEU A 163 -0.83 -3.25 -11.74
C LEU A 163 -1.93 -3.73 -10.79
N SER A 164 -1.54 -4.24 -9.62
CA SER A 164 -2.46 -4.50 -8.50
C SER A 164 -1.90 -3.96 -7.20
N ILE A 165 -2.77 -3.84 -6.20
CA ILE A 165 -2.41 -3.44 -4.84
C ILE A 165 -2.69 -4.61 -3.91
N LEU A 166 -1.77 -4.90 -2.99
CA LEU A 166 -1.89 -5.93 -1.96
C LEU A 166 -1.48 -5.33 -0.62
N SER A 167 -2.43 -5.16 0.29
CA SER A 167 -2.21 -4.40 1.52
C SER A 167 -2.82 -5.04 2.76
N VAL A 168 -2.19 -4.79 3.91
CA VAL A 168 -2.74 -5.11 5.24
C VAL A 168 -3.73 -4.06 5.75
N ASN A 169 -3.94 -2.96 5.00
CA ASN A 169 -4.85 -1.90 5.38
C ASN A 169 -6.26 -2.44 5.70
N PHE A 170 -6.99 -1.75 6.59
CA PHE A 170 -8.31 -2.17 7.06
C PHE A 170 -9.45 -1.92 6.08
N SER A 171 -9.24 -1.18 4.98
CA SER A 171 -10.30 -0.91 4.01
C SER A 171 -9.81 -0.79 2.57
N GLU A 172 -10.25 -1.72 1.72
CA GLU A 172 -10.13 -1.65 0.27
C GLU A 172 -10.84 -0.40 -0.27
N THR A 173 -12.05 -0.11 0.23
CA THR A 173 -12.81 1.09 -0.10
C THR A 173 -12.01 2.36 0.19
N TRP A 174 -11.31 2.43 1.33
CA TRP A 174 -10.42 3.55 1.67
C TRP A 174 -9.34 3.78 0.61
N ILE A 175 -8.58 2.73 0.26
CA ILE A 175 -7.53 2.78 -0.77
C ILE A 175 -8.13 3.28 -2.10
N ARG A 176 -9.25 2.68 -2.53
CA ARG A 176 -9.92 3.03 -3.78
C ARG A 176 -10.38 4.49 -3.79
N ARG A 177 -10.97 4.99 -2.70
CA ARG A 177 -11.41 6.39 -2.59
C ARG A 177 -10.22 7.36 -2.58
N CYS A 178 -9.12 7.03 -1.90
CA CYS A 178 -7.89 7.83 -1.97
C CYS A 178 -7.35 7.95 -3.40
N LEU A 179 -7.28 6.82 -4.13
CA LEU A 179 -6.85 6.80 -5.53
C LEU A 179 -7.77 7.59 -6.45
N HIS A 180 -9.09 7.52 -6.23
CA HIS A 180 -10.06 8.32 -6.97
C HIS A 180 -9.85 9.82 -6.73
N ARG A 181 -9.75 10.24 -5.46
CA ARG A 181 -9.63 11.65 -5.06
C ARG A 181 -8.32 12.28 -5.51
N VAL A 182 -7.21 11.54 -5.43
CA VAL A 182 -5.92 12.03 -5.94
C VAL A 182 -5.91 12.12 -7.47
N SER A 183 -6.66 11.26 -8.17
CA SER A 183 -6.81 11.32 -9.63
C SER A 183 -7.63 12.53 -10.06
N GLU A 184 -8.75 12.83 -9.41
CA GLU A 184 -9.53 14.06 -9.67
C GLU A 184 -8.68 15.34 -9.49
N LYS A 185 -7.73 15.32 -8.56
CA LYS A 185 -6.85 16.46 -8.27
C LYS A 185 -5.72 16.63 -9.30
N LEU A 186 -5.24 15.53 -9.90
CA LEU A 186 -3.99 15.53 -10.66
C LEU A 186 -4.13 15.20 -12.15
N ILE A 187 -5.22 14.53 -12.55
CA ILE A 187 -5.50 14.18 -13.94
C ILE A 187 -6.31 15.30 -14.61
N ASP A 188 -6.00 15.58 -15.87
CA ASP A 188 -6.76 16.53 -16.69
C ASP A 188 -8.26 16.14 -16.71
N PRO A 189 -9.19 17.08 -16.46
CA PRO A 189 -10.63 16.78 -16.43
C PRO A 189 -11.17 16.08 -17.68
N ALA A 190 -10.58 16.31 -18.86
CA ALA A 190 -10.98 15.64 -20.10
C ALA A 190 -10.51 14.17 -20.17
N ALA A 191 -9.38 13.85 -19.52
CA ALA A 191 -8.84 12.48 -19.47
C ALA A 191 -9.35 11.69 -18.25
N LEU A 192 -9.89 12.38 -17.24
CA LEU A 192 -10.30 11.79 -15.98
C LEU A 192 -11.31 10.63 -16.11
N PRO A 193 -12.40 10.71 -16.91
CA PRO A 193 -13.35 9.59 -17.01
C PRO A 193 -12.69 8.29 -17.49
N MET A 194 -11.86 8.38 -18.53
CA MET A 194 -11.12 7.25 -19.07
C MET A 194 -10.11 6.70 -18.07
N PHE A 195 -9.41 7.58 -17.34
CA PHE A 195 -8.47 7.16 -16.31
C PHE A 195 -9.17 6.46 -15.15
N LEU A 196 -10.31 6.97 -14.68
CA LEU A 196 -11.09 6.37 -13.60
C LEU A 196 -11.68 5.02 -13.99
N GLU A 197 -12.15 4.88 -15.23
CA GLU A 197 -12.55 3.59 -15.78
C GLU A 197 -11.38 2.60 -15.74
N ALA A 198 -10.20 3.04 -16.13
CA ALA A 198 -9.02 2.19 -16.14
C ALA A 198 -8.50 1.84 -14.74
N LEU A 199 -8.52 2.81 -13.81
CA LEU A 199 -8.25 2.63 -12.39
C LEU A 199 -9.24 1.65 -11.74
N SER A 200 -10.51 1.62 -12.18
CA SER A 200 -11.51 0.68 -11.65
C SER A 200 -11.14 -0.78 -11.88
N ARG A 201 -10.31 -1.06 -12.90
CA ARG A 201 -9.78 -2.40 -13.22
C ARG A 201 -8.57 -2.79 -12.39
N VAL A 202 -7.99 -1.86 -11.62
CA VAL A 202 -6.90 -2.18 -10.69
C VAL A 202 -7.47 -3.05 -9.56
N GLU A 203 -6.94 -4.26 -9.49
CA GLU A 203 -7.23 -5.21 -8.43
C GLU A 203 -6.59 -4.70 -7.13
N ILE A 204 -7.40 -4.56 -6.08
CA ILE A 204 -6.95 -4.16 -4.74
C ILE A 204 -7.36 -5.29 -3.79
N GLN A 205 -6.36 -5.99 -3.25
CA GLN A 205 -6.55 -7.00 -2.23
C GLN A 205 -6.15 -6.41 -0.87
N ALA A 206 -7.14 -6.11 -0.04
CA ALA A 206 -6.97 -5.60 1.31
C ALA A 206 -8.09 -6.14 2.21
N ASN A 207 -8.08 -5.78 3.49
CA ASN A 207 -9.22 -6.03 4.37
C ASN A 207 -10.36 -5.04 4.06
N GLU A 208 -11.50 -5.18 4.74
CA GLU A 208 -12.60 -4.23 4.61
C GLU A 208 -13.35 -3.99 5.93
N ILE A 209 -13.91 -2.79 6.06
CA ILE A 209 -14.93 -2.45 7.04
C ILE A 209 -16.27 -2.97 6.51
N GLU A 210 -16.84 -3.98 7.17
CA GLU A 210 -18.05 -4.67 6.71
C GLU A 210 -19.25 -3.70 6.60
N GLY A 211 -19.95 -3.71 5.47
CA GLY A 211 -21.24 -3.04 5.30
C GLY A 211 -21.19 -1.54 5.01
N LEU A 212 -20.08 -0.99 4.51
CA LEU A 212 -19.97 0.42 4.13
C LEU A 212 -21.03 0.88 3.10
N ASP A 213 -21.49 -0.02 2.23
CA ASP A 213 -22.54 0.25 1.24
C ASP A 213 -23.96 -0.10 1.74
N SER A 214 -24.11 -0.57 2.98
CA SER A 214 -25.43 -0.83 3.56
C SER A 214 -26.17 0.48 3.84
N PRO A 215 -27.50 0.55 3.64
CA PRO A 215 -28.30 1.71 4.03
C PRO A 215 -28.16 2.09 5.52
N GLU A 216 -27.96 1.10 6.38
CA GLU A 216 -27.76 1.24 7.83
C GLU A 216 -26.30 1.59 8.19
N GLY A 217 -25.41 1.57 7.21
CA GLY A 217 -23.96 1.66 7.39
C GLY A 217 -23.34 0.38 7.95
N SER A 218 -22.04 0.48 8.25
CA SER A 218 -21.21 -0.64 8.65
C SER A 218 -21.68 -1.32 9.94
N SER A 219 -21.46 -2.63 10.03
CA SER A 219 -21.65 -3.38 11.28
C SER A 219 -20.61 -3.02 12.35
N GLY A 220 -19.49 -2.41 11.95
CA GLY A 220 -18.30 -2.14 12.75
C GLY A 220 -17.24 -3.24 12.71
N LYS A 221 -17.50 -4.38 12.06
CA LYS A 221 -16.55 -5.49 11.95
C LYS A 221 -15.51 -5.23 10.85
N LEU A 222 -14.28 -5.66 11.11
CA LEU A 222 -13.24 -5.78 10.09
C LEU A 222 -13.25 -7.19 9.49
N VAL A 223 -13.41 -7.28 8.18
CA VAL A 223 -13.43 -8.53 7.39
C VAL A 223 -12.22 -8.62 6.46
N GLY A 224 -11.94 -9.80 5.92
CA GLY A 224 -10.72 -10.09 5.15
C GLY A 224 -9.67 -10.81 6.00
N GLU A 225 -8.60 -11.28 5.35
CA GLU A 225 -7.60 -12.19 5.93
C GLU A 225 -6.15 -11.78 5.64
N ILE A 226 -5.90 -10.50 5.36
CA ILE A 226 -4.56 -10.01 4.97
C ILE A 226 -4.01 -9.15 6.11
N ARG A 227 -3.32 -9.75 7.09
CA ARG A 227 -2.78 -9.01 8.25
C ARG A 227 -1.30 -9.26 8.49
N THR A 228 -0.80 -10.41 8.05
CA THR A 228 0.58 -10.85 8.28
C THR A 228 1.37 -10.97 6.98
N ALA A 229 2.70 -11.11 7.11
CA ALA A 229 3.57 -11.35 5.95
C ALA A 229 3.22 -12.66 5.20
N ASP A 230 2.85 -13.71 5.94
CA ASP A 230 2.40 -14.99 5.35
C ASP A 230 1.09 -14.82 4.58
N GLU A 231 0.14 -14.07 5.16
CA GLU A 231 -1.14 -13.80 4.50
C GLU A 231 -0.97 -12.95 3.25
N LYS A 232 -0.12 -11.92 3.28
CA LYS A 232 0.28 -11.21 2.06
C LYS A 232 0.88 -12.18 1.03
N LEU A 233 1.83 -13.03 1.41
CA LEU A 233 2.44 -13.99 0.49
C LEU A 233 1.41 -14.93 -0.16
N ARG A 234 0.41 -15.41 0.58
CA ARG A 234 -0.67 -16.27 0.06
C ARG A 234 -1.52 -15.58 -1.02
N HIS A 235 -1.63 -14.27 -0.97
CA HIS A 235 -2.35 -13.44 -1.93
C HIS A 235 -1.45 -12.90 -3.05
N LEU A 236 -0.13 -13.12 -2.96
CA LEU A 236 0.80 -12.74 -4.02
C LEU A 236 0.50 -13.57 -5.29
N PRO A 237 0.20 -12.91 -6.43
CA PRO A 237 -0.12 -13.59 -7.67
C PRO A 237 1.07 -14.41 -8.17
N GLN A 238 0.77 -15.58 -8.73
CA GLN A 238 1.74 -16.38 -9.44
C GLN A 238 1.74 -16.00 -10.93
N PRO A 239 2.88 -16.12 -11.64
CA PRO A 239 2.93 -15.95 -13.08
C PRO A 239 1.89 -16.82 -13.79
N ARG A 240 1.04 -16.22 -14.63
CA ARG A 240 -0.03 -16.89 -15.38
C ARG A 240 0.47 -17.56 -16.65
N ALA A 241 1.60 -17.12 -17.17
CA ALA A 241 2.23 -17.66 -18.36
C ALA A 241 3.75 -17.79 -18.18
N ALA A 242 4.35 -18.71 -18.95
CA ALA A 242 5.80 -18.82 -19.04
C ALA A 242 6.39 -17.50 -19.53
N GLY A 243 7.23 -16.88 -18.70
CA GLY A 243 7.86 -15.60 -18.99
C GLY A 243 7.17 -14.37 -18.40
N GLU A 244 5.98 -14.47 -17.79
CA GLU A 244 5.41 -13.34 -17.04
C GLU A 244 6.28 -13.02 -15.82
N LYS A 245 6.55 -11.73 -15.59
CA LYS A 245 7.29 -11.24 -14.43
C LYS A 245 6.34 -10.66 -13.40
N VAL A 246 6.40 -11.18 -12.17
CA VAL A 246 5.69 -10.61 -11.02
C VAL A 246 6.69 -9.82 -10.19
N ILE A 247 6.53 -8.49 -10.20
CA ILE A 247 7.36 -7.55 -9.46
C ILE A 247 6.59 -7.13 -8.21
N TYR A 248 7.13 -7.40 -7.03
CA TYR A 248 6.52 -6.92 -5.79
C TYR A 248 7.25 -5.69 -5.28
N VAL A 249 6.53 -4.66 -4.83
CA VAL A 249 7.11 -3.48 -4.20
C VAL A 249 6.49 -3.31 -2.81
N GLY A 250 7.33 -3.16 -1.80
CA GLY A 250 6.92 -3.02 -0.40
C GLY A 250 7.99 -2.32 0.44
N ASP A 251 7.64 -1.81 1.62
CA ASP A 251 8.55 -1.00 2.45
C ASP A 251 8.86 -1.62 3.82
N SER A 252 8.07 -2.61 4.26
CA SER A 252 8.00 -3.01 5.67
C SER A 252 8.28 -4.50 5.93
N ALA A 253 8.32 -4.86 7.22
CA ALA A 253 8.42 -6.26 7.65
C ALA A 253 7.24 -7.13 7.16
N THR A 254 6.04 -6.56 7.00
CA THR A 254 4.88 -7.30 6.46
C THR A 254 5.05 -7.67 4.98
N ASP A 255 5.98 -7.02 4.29
CA ASP A 255 6.29 -7.24 2.89
C ASP A 255 7.42 -8.25 2.67
N TYR A 256 8.16 -8.61 3.73
CA TYR A 256 9.39 -9.38 3.62
C TYR A 256 9.25 -10.65 2.79
N LEU A 257 8.20 -11.43 3.00
CA LEU A 257 7.99 -12.67 2.27
C LEU A 257 7.63 -12.43 0.79
N CYS A 258 6.85 -11.40 0.49
CA CYS A 258 6.55 -10.99 -0.88
C CYS A 258 7.79 -10.41 -1.58
N LEU A 259 8.64 -9.67 -0.88
CA LEU A 259 9.92 -9.16 -1.39
C LEU A 259 10.91 -10.28 -1.73
N LYS A 260 10.85 -11.42 -1.03
CA LYS A 260 11.63 -12.61 -1.37
C LYS A 260 11.07 -13.40 -2.54
N GLN A 261 9.74 -13.47 -2.66
CA GLN A 261 9.08 -14.26 -3.69
C GLN A 261 8.99 -13.52 -5.04
N GLY A 262 8.86 -12.19 -5.00
CA GLY A 262 8.85 -11.33 -6.18
C GLY A 262 10.14 -11.46 -7.00
N LYS A 263 10.01 -11.35 -8.33
CA LYS A 263 11.12 -11.50 -9.27
C LYS A 263 11.17 -10.32 -10.25
N PRO A 264 11.74 -9.17 -9.84
CA PRO A 264 12.37 -8.91 -8.52
C PRO A 264 11.36 -8.48 -7.44
N GLY A 265 11.76 -8.61 -6.18
CA GLY A 265 11.18 -7.85 -5.08
C GLY A 265 11.88 -6.50 -4.93
N VAL A 266 11.13 -5.43 -4.72
CA VAL A 266 11.65 -4.07 -4.64
C VAL A 266 11.34 -3.50 -3.26
N TRP A 267 12.35 -3.40 -2.42
CA TRP A 267 12.21 -2.70 -1.16
C TRP A 267 12.26 -1.19 -1.41
N ILE A 268 11.18 -0.49 -1.09
CA ILE A 268 11.08 0.95 -1.33
C ILE A 268 11.21 1.73 -0.02
N TYR A 269 12.10 2.70 0.02
CA TYR A 269 12.23 3.57 1.19
C TYR A 269 12.83 4.92 0.81
N ASP A 270 12.24 6.02 1.30
CA ASP A 270 12.73 7.39 1.02
C ASP A 270 13.92 7.70 1.94
N CYS A 271 15.10 7.21 1.57
CA CYS A 271 16.34 7.49 2.30
C CYS A 271 17.52 7.78 1.37
N PRO A 272 18.48 8.60 1.82
CA PRO A 272 19.72 8.76 1.09
C PRO A 272 20.55 7.47 1.17
N GLN A 273 21.30 7.18 0.10
CA GLN A 273 22.03 5.92 -0.06
C GLN A 273 23.03 5.64 1.10
N ASN A 274 23.59 6.68 1.72
CA ASN A 274 24.50 6.54 2.86
C ASN A 274 23.82 6.07 4.15
N ARG A 275 22.48 6.13 4.24
CA ARG A 275 21.67 5.66 5.37
C ARG A 275 20.93 4.36 5.07
N LEU A 276 21.01 3.88 3.83
CA LEU A 276 20.28 2.71 3.34
C LEU A 276 20.45 1.51 4.27
N MET A 277 21.71 1.22 4.63
CA MET A 277 22.05 0.04 5.40
C MET A 277 21.49 0.05 6.82
N GLU A 278 21.63 1.19 7.50
CA GLU A 278 21.10 1.41 8.85
C GLU A 278 19.58 1.25 8.86
N ILE A 279 18.90 1.88 7.90
CA ILE A 279 17.43 1.83 7.80
C ILE A 279 16.95 0.42 7.47
N ALA A 280 17.65 -0.28 6.57
CA ALA A 280 17.33 -1.67 6.24
C ALA A 280 17.40 -2.57 7.48
N MET A 281 18.47 -2.43 8.27
CA MET A 281 18.65 -3.16 9.52
C MET A 281 17.59 -2.81 10.56
N GLU A 282 17.14 -1.56 10.63
CA GLU A 282 16.05 -1.16 11.53
C GLU A 282 14.69 -1.74 11.10
N THR A 283 14.35 -1.62 9.81
CA THR A 283 13.09 -2.12 9.24
C THR A 283 12.96 -3.63 9.37
N PHE A 284 14.03 -4.37 9.09
CA PHE A 284 14.00 -5.83 9.02
C PHE A 284 14.65 -6.53 10.22
N LYS A 285 14.89 -5.80 11.31
CA LYS A 285 15.53 -6.35 12.52
C LYS A 285 14.80 -7.61 13.01
N PRO A 286 15.49 -8.72 13.30
CA PRO A 286 16.93 -8.85 13.50
C PRO A 286 17.74 -9.37 12.30
N LEU A 287 17.20 -9.33 11.09
CA LEU A 287 17.94 -9.79 9.90
C LEU A 287 19.25 -9.03 9.71
N ASP A 288 20.24 -9.76 9.20
CA ASP A 288 21.48 -9.17 8.70
C ASP A 288 21.29 -8.63 7.28
N CYS A 289 22.10 -7.64 6.92
CA CYS A 289 21.92 -6.90 5.70
C CYS A 289 22.31 -7.63 4.41
N GLU A 290 23.15 -8.67 4.50
CA GLU A 290 23.50 -9.48 3.33
C GLU A 290 22.28 -10.16 2.68
N VAL A 291 21.19 -10.31 3.44
CA VAL A 291 19.93 -10.93 3.00
C VAL A 291 18.94 -9.87 2.49
N LEU A 292 19.21 -8.59 2.73
CA LEU A 292 18.29 -7.53 2.37
C LEU A 292 18.49 -7.08 0.93
N PRO A 293 17.40 -6.73 0.22
CA PRO A 293 17.46 -6.23 -1.16
C PRO A 293 18.00 -4.79 -1.18
N THR A 294 19.28 -4.58 -0.87
CA THR A 294 19.91 -3.25 -0.80
C THR A 294 20.73 -2.91 -2.05
N GLY A 295 20.74 -3.79 -3.06
CA GLY A 295 21.36 -3.52 -4.36
C GLY A 295 20.64 -2.43 -5.15
N GLN A 296 21.27 -1.93 -6.21
CA GLN A 296 20.59 -1.12 -7.23
C GLN A 296 20.10 -2.03 -8.35
N GLY A 297 18.82 -1.91 -8.73
CA GLY A 297 18.25 -2.69 -9.82
C GLY A 297 19.02 -2.47 -11.13
N LYS A 298 19.55 -3.55 -11.72
CA LYS A 298 20.22 -3.55 -13.02
C LYS A 298 19.36 -4.29 -14.04
N GLU A 299 19.31 -3.77 -15.26
CA GLU A 299 18.65 -4.42 -16.38
C GLU A 299 19.18 -5.86 -16.57
N GLY A 300 18.29 -6.84 -16.70
CA GLY A 300 18.64 -8.25 -16.88
C GLY A 300 19.01 -9.02 -15.59
N VAL A 301 19.11 -8.36 -14.44
CA VAL A 301 19.33 -8.99 -13.13
C VAL A 301 18.00 -9.08 -12.38
N VAL A 302 17.61 -10.30 -11.97
CA VAL A 302 16.29 -10.61 -11.38
C VAL A 302 16.31 -10.55 -9.84
N ASP A 303 17.43 -10.12 -9.26
CA ASP A 303 17.59 -10.05 -7.81
C ASP A 303 16.80 -8.89 -7.21
N SER A 304 16.29 -9.12 -6.00
CA SER A 304 15.56 -8.10 -5.25
C SER A 304 16.47 -6.90 -4.91
N PHE A 305 15.95 -5.69 -5.02
CA PHE A 305 16.74 -4.45 -4.91
C PHE A 305 16.03 -3.33 -4.14
N TRP A 306 16.77 -2.27 -3.81
CA TRP A 306 16.23 -1.09 -3.13
C TRP A 306 15.89 0.02 -4.13
N SER A 307 14.76 0.70 -3.90
CA SER A 307 14.37 1.89 -4.66
C SER A 307 14.09 3.09 -3.73
N PRO A 308 14.56 4.30 -4.06
CA PRO A 308 14.25 5.51 -3.28
C PRO A 308 12.79 5.98 -3.46
N ASP A 309 12.23 5.80 -4.66
CA ASP A 309 10.88 6.23 -5.02
C ASP A 309 10.28 5.36 -6.13
N LEU A 310 9.01 5.60 -6.47
CA LEU A 310 8.32 4.88 -7.56
C LEU A 310 8.73 5.40 -8.94
N GLU A 311 9.46 6.51 -9.03
CA GLU A 311 9.97 7.00 -10.32
C GLU A 311 11.11 6.11 -10.79
N ALA A 312 12.03 5.73 -9.89
CA ALA A 312 13.05 4.73 -10.17
C ALA A 312 12.44 3.36 -10.51
N VAL A 313 11.39 2.92 -9.80
CA VAL A 313 10.64 1.70 -10.15
C VAL A 313 9.99 1.83 -11.54
N SER A 314 9.37 2.96 -11.86
CA SER A 314 8.76 3.21 -13.18
C SER A 314 9.78 3.08 -14.31
N LYS A 315 10.99 3.61 -14.11
CA LYS A 315 12.09 3.52 -15.09
C LYS A 315 12.56 2.07 -15.28
N TYR A 316 12.67 1.32 -14.18
CA TYR A 316 13.00 -0.11 -14.25
C TYR A 316 11.93 -0.89 -15.02
N VAL A 317 10.65 -0.71 -14.68
CA VAL A 317 9.52 -1.37 -15.36
C VAL A 317 9.47 -0.99 -16.85
N ALA A 318 9.64 0.29 -17.18
CA ALA A 318 9.65 0.77 -18.56
C ALA A 318 10.81 0.17 -19.40
N ALA A 319 11.94 -0.17 -18.78
CA ALA A 319 13.06 -0.82 -19.47
C ALA A 319 12.81 -2.32 -19.73
N LEU A 320 11.84 -2.93 -19.04
CA LEU A 320 11.45 -4.32 -19.23
C LEU A 320 10.33 -4.52 -20.26
N LEU A 321 9.60 -3.44 -20.59
CA LEU A 321 8.51 -3.38 -21.57
C LEU A 321 9.07 -3.02 -22.96
#